data_AF-A0A140NPB1-F1
#
_entry.id   AF-A0A140NPB1-F1
#
_cell.length_a   1.000
_cell.length_b   1.000
_cell.length_c   1.000
_cell.angle_alpha   90.00
_cell.angle_beta   90.00
_cell.angle_gamma   90.00
#
_symmetry.space_group_name_H-M   'P 1'
#
loop_
_entity.id
_entity.type
_entity.pdbx_description
1 polymer ?
#
loop_
_entity_poly.entity_id
_entity_poly.type
_entity_poly.pdbx_seq_one_letter_code
_entity_poly.pdbx_strand_id
1 'polypeptide(L)'
;MNKTKTQRQQLFGLSADATFLNLFDQPTFSGQIEQVFRKAINISINNTLFTLLSAELDNAPNSCRLLNNDLSKLNLKEGEYIYFCNKTLYLGKYYFISFSFCHPWQPNNVCFIPENINKKTYLSFLNTQISVIDVLLNREGHSLFHYHGDNLFYLTAAKN
;
A
#
# COMPACT_ATOMS: atom_id res chain seq x y z
N MET A 1 36.54 2.64 -22.97
CA MET A 1 35.64 2.13 -21.90
C MET A 1 34.22 2.57 -22.20
N ASN A 2 33.40 1.66 -22.76
CA ASN A 2 32.00 1.94 -23.09
C ASN A 2 31.18 2.04 -21.79
N LYS A 3 30.84 3.26 -21.38
CA LYS A 3 29.78 3.50 -20.39
C LYS A 3 28.44 3.24 -21.08
N THR A 4 28.03 1.98 -21.17
CA THR A 4 26.63 1.64 -21.42
C THR A 4 25.83 2.21 -20.26
N LYS A 5 25.30 3.43 -20.43
CA LYS A 5 24.20 3.94 -19.61
C LYS A 5 23.04 3.00 -19.86
N THR A 6 22.87 1.99 -19.01
CA THR A 6 21.61 1.26 -18.92
C THR A 6 20.58 2.29 -18.47
N GLN A 7 19.79 2.80 -19.42
CA GLN A 7 18.73 3.75 -19.14
C GLN A 7 17.65 2.98 -18.37
N ARG A 8 17.71 3.07 -17.04
CA ARG A 8 16.66 2.55 -16.17
C ARG A 8 15.41 3.40 -16.37
N GLN A 9 14.25 2.74 -16.38
CA GLN A 9 12.96 3.40 -16.40
C GLN A 9 12.64 3.95 -15.00
N GLN A 10 12.17 5.20 -14.98
CA GLN A 10 11.73 5.86 -13.76
C GLN A 10 10.28 5.48 -13.43
N LEU A 11 10.04 5.17 -12.17
CA LEU A 11 8.75 5.02 -11.53
C LEU A 11 8.59 6.12 -10.48
N PHE A 12 7.36 6.41 -10.07
CA PHE A 12 7.06 7.45 -9.09
C PHE A 12 6.28 6.90 -7.90
N GLY A 13 6.76 7.21 -6.70
CA GLY A 13 6.01 7.03 -5.47
C GLY A 13 4.92 8.10 -5.33
N LEU A 14 3.70 7.67 -5.00
CA LEU A 14 2.53 8.49 -4.74
C LEU A 14 2.40 8.79 -3.25
N SER A 15 2.28 7.74 -2.44
CA SER A 15 2.22 7.87 -0.99
C SER A 15 2.91 6.71 -0.30
N ALA A 16 3.33 6.92 0.94
CA ALA A 16 3.98 5.87 1.72
C ALA A 16 3.63 5.98 3.21
N ASP A 17 3.55 4.82 3.86
CA ASP A 17 3.46 4.69 5.30
C ASP A 17 4.70 5.27 6.00
N ALA A 18 4.53 5.70 7.26
CA ALA A 18 5.60 6.25 8.08
C ALA A 18 6.79 5.30 8.20
N THR A 19 6.56 3.99 8.41
CA THR A 19 7.66 3.02 8.53
C THR A 19 8.43 2.88 7.22
N PHE A 20 7.74 2.94 6.09
CA PHE A 20 8.38 2.95 4.77
C PHE A 20 9.19 4.25 4.55
N LEU A 21 8.63 5.41 4.91
CA LEU A 21 9.32 6.70 4.79
C LEU A 21 10.58 6.77 5.66
N ASN A 22 10.57 6.15 6.84
CA ASN A 22 11.75 6.09 7.73
C ASN A 22 12.95 5.38 7.09
N LEU A 23 12.73 4.55 6.05
CA LEU A 23 13.83 3.99 5.27
C LEU A 23 14.65 5.09 4.57
N PHE A 24 14.04 6.22 4.23
CA PHE A 24 14.72 7.32 3.54
C PHE A 24 15.65 8.13 4.43
N ASP A 25 15.52 7.99 5.74
CA ASP A 25 16.46 8.59 6.71
C ASP A 25 17.77 7.79 6.77
N GLN A 26 17.79 6.56 6.24
CA GLN A 26 19.01 5.78 6.12
C GLN A 26 19.79 6.20 4.87
N PRO A 27 21.12 6.43 4.98
CA PRO A 27 21.92 6.90 3.85
C PRO A 27 21.93 5.89 2.69
N THR A 28 21.94 4.60 3.01
CA THR A 28 21.88 3.49 2.06
C THR A 28 21.26 2.28 2.73
N PHE A 29 20.46 1.52 1.98
CA PHE A 29 20.04 0.18 2.37
C PHE A 29 19.95 -0.71 1.14
N SER A 30 19.85 -2.01 1.35
CA SER A 30 19.73 -2.99 0.28
C SER A 30 18.84 -4.13 0.69
N GLY A 31 18.41 -4.90 -0.30
CA GLY A 31 17.45 -5.95 -0.10
C GLY A 31 17.22 -6.74 -1.37
N GLN A 32 16.08 -7.42 -1.41
CA GLN A 32 15.67 -8.20 -2.58
C GLN A 32 14.16 -8.09 -2.82
N ILE A 33 13.76 -8.35 -4.06
CA ILE A 33 12.37 -8.58 -4.42
C ILE A 33 12.00 -10.00 -3.94
N GLU A 34 11.00 -10.09 -3.07
CA GLU A 34 10.49 -11.38 -2.59
C GLU A 34 9.42 -11.92 -3.54
N GLN A 35 8.47 -11.08 -3.95
CA GLN A 35 7.31 -11.50 -4.74
C GLN A 35 6.86 -10.37 -5.68
N VAL A 36 6.40 -10.74 -6.89
CA VAL A 36 5.87 -9.80 -7.88
C VAL A 36 4.45 -10.20 -8.27
N PHE A 37 3.48 -9.38 -7.86
CA PHE A 37 2.07 -9.53 -8.22
C PHE A 37 1.63 -8.41 -9.17
N ARG A 38 0.44 -8.57 -9.76
CA ARG A 38 -0.18 -7.55 -10.60
C ARG A 38 -0.34 -6.21 -9.88
N LYS A 39 -0.65 -6.22 -8.59
CA LYS A 39 -1.01 -5.02 -7.80
C LYS A 39 -0.05 -4.70 -6.66
N ALA A 40 0.91 -5.58 -6.40
CA ALA A 40 1.85 -5.43 -5.30
C ALA A 40 3.20 -6.04 -5.66
N ILE A 41 4.30 -5.44 -5.22
CA ILE A 41 5.63 -6.04 -5.23
C ILE A 41 6.13 -6.04 -3.79
N ASN A 42 6.42 -7.23 -3.27
CA ASN A 42 6.98 -7.37 -1.94
C ASN A 42 8.50 -7.31 -2.02
N ILE A 43 9.10 -6.52 -1.15
CA ILE A 43 10.55 -6.36 -1.04
C ILE A 43 10.97 -6.63 0.40
N SER A 44 12.10 -7.31 0.58
CA SER A 44 12.70 -7.54 1.89
C SER A 44 13.91 -6.65 2.07
N ILE A 45 13.95 -5.93 3.18
CA ILE A 45 15.06 -5.06 3.59
C ILE A 45 15.37 -5.41 5.04
N ASN A 46 16.59 -5.86 5.34
CA ASN A 46 17.01 -6.29 6.68
C ASN A 46 15.99 -7.23 7.35
N ASN A 47 15.55 -8.27 6.62
CA ASN A 47 14.56 -9.26 7.07
C ASN A 47 13.16 -8.69 7.40
N THR A 48 12.89 -7.44 7.03
CA THR A 48 11.58 -6.81 7.17
C THR A 48 10.92 -6.69 5.80
N LEU A 49 9.66 -7.09 5.72
CA LEU A 49 8.88 -7.05 4.48
C LEU A 49 8.23 -5.68 4.30
N PHE A 50 8.44 -5.10 3.12
CA PHE A 50 7.78 -3.90 2.66
C PHE A 50 7.06 -4.18 1.36
N THR A 51 6.04 -3.38 1.04
CA THR A 51 5.23 -3.58 -0.17
C THR A 51 5.17 -2.33 -1.03
N LEU A 52 5.46 -2.47 -2.32
CA LEU A 52 5.16 -1.46 -3.33
C LEU A 52 3.79 -1.75 -3.92
N LEU A 53 2.83 -0.87 -3.72
CA LEU A 53 1.43 -1.05 -4.13
C LEU A 53 1.15 -0.30 -5.42
N SER A 54 0.27 -0.84 -6.27
CA SER A 54 -0.23 -0.09 -7.43
C SER A 54 -1.11 1.08 -7.00
N ALA A 55 -1.29 2.07 -7.88
CA ALA A 55 -2.11 3.26 -7.59
C ALA A 55 -3.58 2.93 -7.29
N GLU A 56 -4.10 1.78 -7.71
CA GLU A 56 -5.50 1.39 -7.47
C GLU A 56 -5.76 0.82 -6.08
N LEU A 57 -4.71 0.42 -5.35
CA LEU A 57 -4.87 -0.07 -3.99
C LEU A 57 -4.79 1.09 -2.99
N ASP A 58 -5.45 0.92 -1.85
CA ASP A 58 -5.27 1.82 -0.71
C ASP A 58 -3.90 1.65 -0.06
N ASN A 59 -3.49 2.65 0.72
CA ASN A 59 -2.27 2.55 1.50
C ASN A 59 -2.42 1.48 2.61
N ALA A 60 -1.33 0.81 2.92
CA ALA A 60 -1.23 -0.16 4.00
C ALA A 60 0.02 0.10 4.86
N PRO A 61 0.13 -0.46 6.07
CA PRO A 61 1.37 -0.45 6.84
C PRO A 61 2.56 -0.99 6.02
N ASN A 62 3.77 -0.48 6.28
CA ASN A 62 5.02 -0.90 5.61
C ASN A 62 4.95 -0.83 4.07
N SER A 63 4.16 0.09 3.52
CA SER A 63 3.93 0.14 2.07
C SER A 63 4.20 1.51 1.46
N CYS A 64 4.45 1.50 0.16
CA CYS A 64 4.48 2.68 -0.69
C CYS A 64 3.66 2.43 -1.96
N ARG A 65 2.70 3.30 -2.24
CA ARG A 65 1.94 3.30 -3.49
C ARG A 65 2.77 3.93 -4.61
N LEU A 66 2.72 3.32 -5.78
CA LEU A 66 3.34 3.79 -7.01
C LEU A 66 2.26 4.32 -7.97
N LEU A 67 2.64 5.23 -8.86
CA LEU A 67 1.74 5.78 -9.90
C LEU A 67 1.23 4.71 -10.89
N ASN A 68 1.90 3.56 -10.96
CA ASN A 68 1.57 2.48 -11.89
C ASN A 68 0.35 1.68 -11.43
N ASN A 69 -0.60 1.43 -12.35
CA ASN A 69 -1.80 0.63 -12.07
C ASN A 69 -1.56 -0.89 -12.17
N ASP A 70 -0.56 -1.31 -12.93
CA ASP A 70 -0.25 -2.73 -13.17
C ASP A 70 1.26 -2.96 -13.06
N LEU A 71 1.65 -3.58 -11.95
CA LEU A 71 3.04 -3.85 -11.61
C LEU A 71 3.56 -5.13 -12.26
N SER A 72 2.69 -6.04 -12.72
CA SER A 72 3.11 -7.25 -13.45
C SER A 72 3.70 -6.95 -14.84
N LYS A 73 3.46 -5.75 -15.36
CA LYS A 73 4.07 -5.26 -16.61
C LYS A 73 5.52 -4.82 -16.43
N LEU A 74 5.99 -4.70 -15.20
CA LEU A 74 7.40 -4.43 -14.90
C LEU A 74 8.17 -5.74 -15.06
N ASN A 75 9.28 -5.70 -15.80
CA ASN A 75 10.19 -6.84 -15.96
C ASN A 75 11.06 -6.98 -14.70
N LEU A 76 10.40 -7.32 -13.59
CA LEU A 76 11.00 -7.58 -12.28
C LEU A 76 10.78 -9.05 -11.94
N LYS A 77 11.75 -9.65 -11.24
CA LYS A 77 11.69 -11.05 -10.83
C LYS A 77 12.01 -11.22 -9.35
N GLU A 78 11.46 -12.27 -8.77
CA GLU A 78 11.82 -12.71 -7.41
C GLU A 78 13.32 -12.98 -7.33
N GLY A 79 13.92 -12.61 -6.19
CA GLY A 79 15.35 -12.67 -5.93
C GLY A 79 16.17 -11.55 -6.56
N GLU A 80 15.58 -10.65 -7.36
CA GLU A 80 16.33 -9.50 -7.88
C GLU A 80 16.71 -8.52 -6.77
N TYR A 81 17.95 -8.04 -6.83
CA TYR A 81 18.50 -7.12 -5.85
C TYR A 81 17.85 -5.74 -5.94
N ILE A 82 17.60 -5.14 -4.77
CA ILE A 82 17.20 -3.75 -4.62
C ILE A 82 18.22 -2.99 -3.81
N TYR A 83 18.37 -1.70 -4.07
CA TYR A 83 19.20 -0.84 -3.25
C TYR A 83 18.71 0.60 -3.26
N PHE A 84 18.94 1.29 -2.16
CA PHE A 84 18.61 2.68 -2.01
C PHE A 84 19.89 3.52 -1.95
N CYS A 85 19.90 4.58 -2.76
CA CYS A 85 20.99 5.54 -2.81
C CYS A 85 20.45 6.89 -3.28
N ASN A 86 20.87 7.97 -2.62
CA ASN A 86 20.49 9.34 -2.97
C ASN A 86 18.97 9.53 -3.13
N LYS A 87 18.19 9.12 -2.12
CA LYS A 87 16.71 9.24 -2.11
C LYS A 87 16.00 8.51 -3.27
N THR A 88 16.66 7.53 -3.86
CA THR A 88 16.16 6.76 -4.99
C THR A 88 16.26 5.28 -4.68
N LEU A 89 15.15 4.55 -4.85
CA LEU A 89 15.11 3.10 -4.71
C LEU A 89 15.28 2.45 -6.08
N TYR A 90 16.35 1.69 -6.28
CA TYR A 90 16.62 0.97 -7.51
C TYR A 90 16.09 -0.46 -7.39
N LEU A 91 15.37 -0.90 -8.43
CA LEU A 91 14.77 -2.24 -8.48
C LEU A 91 15.37 -3.03 -9.66
N GLY A 92 16.00 -4.16 -9.34
CA GLY A 92 16.61 -5.04 -10.32
C GLY A 92 17.56 -4.29 -11.26
N LYS A 93 17.51 -4.61 -12.56
CA LYS A 93 18.35 -3.98 -13.58
C LYS A 93 17.70 -2.78 -14.28
N TYR A 94 16.38 -2.74 -14.31
CA TYR A 94 15.65 -1.92 -15.28
C TYR A 94 14.94 -0.72 -14.68
N TYR A 95 14.75 -0.65 -13.37
CA TYR A 95 13.88 0.36 -12.77
C TYR A 95 14.55 1.13 -11.63
N PHE A 96 14.03 2.33 -11.39
CA PHE A 96 14.22 3.06 -10.16
C PHE A 96 12.95 3.84 -9.81
N ILE A 97 12.71 4.05 -8.52
CA ILE A 97 11.60 4.81 -7.97
C ILE A 97 12.12 6.13 -7.46
N SER A 98 11.55 7.21 -7.98
CA SER A 98 11.68 8.55 -7.45
C SER A 98 10.55 8.83 -6.46
N PHE A 99 10.91 9.36 -5.30
CA PHE A 99 9.96 9.75 -4.26
C PHE A 99 9.70 11.27 -4.24
N SER A 100 10.05 12.00 -5.31
CA SER A 100 9.93 13.47 -5.37
C SER A 100 8.51 13.99 -5.20
N PHE A 101 7.50 13.18 -5.53
CA PHE A 101 6.07 13.49 -5.38
C PHE A 101 5.39 12.66 -4.28
N CYS A 102 6.16 11.84 -3.56
CA CYS A 102 5.62 10.93 -2.58
C CYS A 102 5.23 11.71 -1.32
N HIS A 103 3.96 11.65 -0.95
CA HIS A 103 3.47 12.28 0.28
C HIS A 103 3.28 11.23 1.39
N PRO A 104 3.42 11.63 2.68
CA PRO A 104 3.08 10.74 3.78
C PRO A 104 1.61 10.31 3.69
N TRP A 105 1.38 9.00 3.84
CA TRP A 105 0.04 8.51 4.12
C TRP A 105 -0.31 8.79 5.57
N GLN A 106 -1.44 9.45 5.79
CA GLN A 106 -2.05 9.57 7.10
C GLN A 106 -3.40 8.88 7.04
N PRO A 107 -3.63 7.82 7.84
CA PRO A 107 -4.96 7.23 7.94
C PRO A 107 -5.93 8.31 8.46
N ASN A 108 -7.17 8.29 7.96
CA ASN A 108 -8.20 9.17 8.49
C ASN A 108 -8.38 8.89 9.98
N ASN A 109 -8.42 9.95 10.80
CA ASN A 109 -8.75 9.81 12.21
C ASN A 109 -10.20 9.32 12.33
N VAL A 110 -10.37 8.04 12.65
CA VAL A 110 -11.68 7.49 13.01
C VAL A 110 -11.98 7.94 14.44
N CYS A 111 -12.66 9.08 14.58
CA CYS A 111 -13.11 9.59 15.86
C CYS A 111 -14.48 9.00 16.20
N PHE A 112 -14.52 8.08 17.15
CA PHE A 112 -15.77 7.70 17.79
C PHE A 112 -16.17 8.78 18.79
N ILE A 113 -17.36 9.35 18.61
CA ILE A 113 -17.95 10.34 19.54
C ILE A 113 -19.05 9.60 20.31
N PRO A 114 -18.81 9.20 21.56
CA PRO A 114 -19.76 8.37 22.33
C PRO A 114 -21.15 8.99 22.42
N GLU A 115 -21.24 10.31 22.47
CA GLU A 115 -22.51 11.06 22.57
C GLU A 115 -23.39 10.89 21.32
N ASN A 116 -22.78 10.54 20.17
CA ASN A 116 -23.52 10.27 18.95
C ASN A 116 -24.27 8.94 18.99
N ILE A 117 -23.89 7.99 19.85
CA ILE A 117 -24.54 6.67 19.90
C ILE A 117 -26.03 6.76 20.26
N ASN A 118 -26.40 7.78 21.04
CA ASN A 118 -27.77 8.02 21.47
C ASN A 118 -28.56 8.92 20.49
N LYS A 119 -27.91 9.47 19.46
CA LYS A 119 -28.60 10.29 18.46
C LYS A 119 -29.43 9.38 17.55
N LYS A 120 -30.73 9.65 17.46
CA LYS A 120 -31.66 8.91 16.58
C LYS A 120 -31.18 8.84 15.12
N THR A 121 -30.55 9.91 14.63
CA THR A 121 -29.99 9.95 13.27
C THR A 121 -28.83 8.97 13.08
N TYR A 122 -27.94 8.87 14.08
CA TYR A 122 -26.82 7.93 14.06
C TYR A 122 -27.29 6.48 14.23
N LEU A 123 -28.26 6.23 15.12
CA LEU A 123 -28.91 4.91 15.25
C LEU A 123 -29.62 4.49 13.95
N SER A 124 -30.32 5.41 13.30
CA SER A 124 -30.94 5.16 11.98
C SER A 124 -29.89 4.83 10.92
N PHE A 125 -28.78 5.56 10.89
CA PHE A 125 -27.65 5.25 10.02
C PHE A 125 -27.08 3.86 10.29
N LEU A 126 -26.79 3.52 11.55
CA LEU A 126 -26.28 2.20 11.95
C LEU A 126 -27.25 1.08 11.54
N ASN A 127 -28.55 1.23 11.80
CA ASN A 127 -29.57 0.26 11.41
C ASN A 127 -29.65 0.09 9.88
N THR A 128 -29.46 1.18 9.13
CA THR A 128 -29.39 1.14 7.67
C THR A 128 -28.16 0.37 7.20
N GLN A 129 -26.99 0.62 7.81
CA GLN A 129 -25.75 -0.09 7.48
C GLN A 129 -25.81 -1.57 7.86
N ILE A 130 -26.38 -1.91 9.02
CA ILE A 130 -26.64 -3.30 9.44
C ILE A 130 -27.51 -4.00 8.39
N SER A 131 -28.59 -3.36 7.95
CA SER A 131 -29.46 -3.92 6.91
C SER A 131 -28.71 -4.15 5.59
N VAL A 132 -27.79 -3.25 5.22
CA VAL A 132 -26.94 -3.41 4.03
C VAL A 132 -25.98 -4.58 4.20
N ILE A 133 -25.31 -4.69 5.36
CA ILE A 133 -24.39 -5.78 5.69
C ILE A 133 -25.12 -7.12 5.68
N ASP A 134 -26.28 -7.21 6.32
CA ASP A 134 -27.11 -8.42 6.35
C ASP A 134 -27.56 -8.82 4.94
N VAL A 135 -27.95 -7.86 4.10
CA VAL A 135 -28.30 -8.13 2.69
C VAL A 135 -27.09 -8.66 1.91
N LEU A 136 -25.90 -8.11 2.12
CA LEU A 136 -24.68 -8.56 1.43
C LEU A 136 -24.25 -9.94 1.90
N LEU A 137 -24.23 -10.17 3.22
CA LEU A 137 -23.92 -11.46 3.82
C LEU A 137 -24.89 -12.55 3.36
N ASN A 138 -26.18 -12.24 3.22
CA ASN A 138 -27.17 -13.21 2.77
C ASN A 138 -27.17 -13.43 1.25
N ARG A 139 -26.65 -12.49 0.45
CA ARG A 139 -26.55 -12.64 -1.02
C ARG A 139 -25.30 -13.38 -1.47
N GLU A 140 -24.17 -13.20 -0.78
CA GLU A 140 -22.86 -13.68 -1.26
C GLU A 140 -22.16 -14.66 -0.29
N GLY A 141 -22.93 -15.47 0.43
CA GLY A 141 -22.40 -16.64 1.15
C GLY A 141 -21.77 -16.35 2.51
N HIS A 142 -22.37 -15.44 3.29
CA HIS A 142 -21.94 -15.06 4.64
C HIS A 142 -20.50 -14.55 4.72
N SER A 143 -20.03 -13.88 3.66
CA SER A 143 -18.69 -13.37 3.55
C SER A 143 -18.70 -11.84 3.40
N LEU A 144 -17.93 -11.14 4.25
CA LEU A 144 -17.66 -9.70 4.08
C LEU A 144 -16.56 -9.42 3.04
N PHE A 145 -15.91 -10.45 2.48
CA PHE A 145 -14.82 -10.28 1.52
C PHE A 145 -15.27 -9.60 0.21
N HIS A 146 -16.56 -9.65 -0.11
CA HIS A 146 -17.13 -9.00 -1.29
C HIS A 146 -17.80 -7.66 -0.98
N TYR A 147 -17.73 -7.19 0.28
CA TYR A 147 -18.26 -5.88 0.64
C TYR A 147 -17.28 -4.78 0.21
N HIS A 148 -17.70 -3.98 -0.78
CA HIS A 148 -16.93 -2.87 -1.34
C HIS A 148 -17.24 -1.50 -0.69
N GLY A 149 -17.93 -1.46 0.45
CA GLY A 149 -18.15 -0.22 1.21
C GLY A 149 -17.01 0.10 2.18
N ASP A 150 -17.10 1.22 2.90
CA ASP A 150 -16.17 1.61 3.97
C ASP A 150 -16.26 0.62 5.15
N ASN A 151 -15.62 -0.53 5.00
CA ASN A 151 -15.72 -1.61 5.97
C ASN A 151 -14.80 -1.32 7.16
N LEU A 152 -15.40 -1.05 8.31
CA LEU A 152 -14.70 -0.89 9.59
C LEU A 152 -13.74 -2.06 9.90
N PHE A 153 -14.07 -3.27 9.46
CA PHE A 153 -13.30 -4.49 9.70
C PHE A 153 -11.90 -4.41 9.05
N TYR A 154 -11.79 -3.87 7.83
CA TYR A 154 -10.50 -3.66 7.17
C TYR A 154 -9.71 -2.51 7.83
N LEU A 155 -10.40 -1.47 8.31
CA LEU A 155 -9.78 -0.36 9.05
C LEU A 155 -9.20 -0.82 10.40
N THR A 156 -9.81 -1.81 11.05
CA THR A 156 -9.31 -2.36 12.31
C THR A 156 -8.25 -3.43 12.13
N ALA A 157 -8.31 -4.24 11.07
CA ALA A 157 -7.31 -5.28 10.80
C ALA A 157 -5.93 -4.70 10.41
N ALA A 158 -5.88 -3.46 9.92
CA ALA A 158 -4.65 -2.72 9.66
C ALA A 158 -3.98 -2.17 10.94
N LYS A 159 -4.56 -2.41 12.13
CA LYS A 159 -3.96 -2.10 13.44
C LYS A 159 -3.55 -3.41 14.13
N ASN A 160 -2.40 -3.94 13.76
CA ASN A 160 -1.57 -4.80 14.61
C ASN A 160 -0.10 -4.55 14.26
#